data_AF-A0A5C3LA15-F1
#
_entry.id   AF-A0A5C3LA15-F1
#
_cell.length_a   1.000
_cell.length_b   1.000
_cell.length_c   1.000
_cell.angle_alpha   90.00
_cell.angle_beta   90.00
_cell.angle_gamma   90.00
#
_symmetry.space_group_name_H-M   'P 1'
#
loop_
_entity.id
_entity.type
_entity.pdbx_description
1 polymer ?
#
loop_
_entity_poly.entity_id
_entity_poly.type
_entity_poly.pdbx_seq_one_letter_code
_entity_poly.pdbx_strand_id
1 'polypeptide(L)'
;MTADGVKASSKWDQAAPGAPGSTTASESSTPSSPSTTKKVDRSEAAAQAAAIAAKIAAQFAAGGGDGGSFDHPFARDVDINDVRNRYMLTKGSTQQQIKEETGGALVSTKGVWYPDRSRATEKDPPLYLHITAPTAEVLQKALDKIDEIMNLELGSLVDDKKGKEKRKWPEEKLPIGLESIRNFNVRAKVVGPTGSFVKYIQQETGARVQIKGLGSGFLDQETGKESEEAMYIHITGPDEGQIARAKVLAEDLLLVVRSEHGKQLARLQQEQAELHAAQVQYAAYGAVQQAYTGATPGVPGAPAGQPPQPPGPAAPQPDGTPAATAAGVSADQDPMAAYTA
;
A
#
# COMPACT_ATOMS: atom_id res chain seq x y z
N MET A 1 33.07 34.25 11.31
CA MET A 1 33.39 34.70 9.94
C MET A 1 32.61 33.83 8.97
N THR A 2 32.06 34.46 7.94
CA THR A 2 31.17 33.93 6.90
C THR A 2 31.39 32.46 6.47
N ALA A 3 30.31 31.69 6.51
CA ALA A 3 30.13 30.46 5.75
C ALA A 3 28.73 30.50 5.10
N ASP A 4 28.58 31.38 4.10
CA ASP A 4 27.39 31.40 3.25
C ASP A 4 27.41 30.17 2.33
N GLY A 5 26.40 29.32 2.46
CA GLY A 5 26.03 28.39 1.40
C GLY A 5 25.09 29.07 0.39
N VAL A 6 24.28 28.26 -0.31
CA VAL A 6 23.12 28.72 -1.11
C VAL A 6 23.54 29.42 -2.43
N LYS A 7 23.11 29.02 -3.64
CA LYS A 7 22.12 28.01 -4.09
C LYS A 7 22.55 27.47 -5.45
N ALA A 8 22.29 26.19 -5.72
CA ALA A 8 22.19 25.71 -7.09
C ALA A 8 20.90 26.24 -7.73
N SER A 9 20.96 26.65 -9.00
CA SER A 9 19.78 26.88 -9.84
C SER A 9 19.90 26.06 -11.12
N SER A 10 18.82 25.36 -11.47
CA SER A 10 18.75 24.52 -12.67
C SER A 10 18.39 25.34 -13.89
N LYS A 11 19.24 25.29 -14.93
CA LYS A 11 18.82 25.18 -16.32
C LYS A 11 20.03 24.67 -17.12
N TRP A 12 19.96 23.50 -17.76
CA TRP A 12 19.33 23.34 -19.08
C TRP A 12 19.86 24.36 -20.12
N ASP A 13 21.17 24.58 -20.12
CA ASP A 13 21.90 25.11 -21.27
C ASP A 13 23.30 24.45 -21.36
N GLN A 14 23.30 23.21 -21.86
CA GLN A 14 24.51 22.55 -22.36
C GLN A 14 24.10 21.47 -23.36
N ALA A 15 24.55 21.63 -24.61
CA ALA A 15 24.21 20.75 -25.71
C ALA A 15 24.87 19.36 -25.54
N ALA A 16 24.13 18.31 -25.85
CA ALA A 16 24.64 16.94 -25.76
C ALA A 16 25.70 16.66 -26.85
N PRO A 17 26.82 16.00 -26.52
CA PRO A 17 27.75 15.49 -27.52
C PRO A 17 27.13 14.29 -28.25
N GLY A 18 27.29 14.24 -29.57
CA GLY A 18 26.76 13.15 -30.40
C GLY A 18 27.53 11.85 -30.27
N ALA A 19 26.82 10.73 -30.46
CA ALA A 19 27.39 9.40 -30.70
C ALA A 19 26.89 8.87 -32.06
N PRO A 20 27.69 8.06 -32.80
CA PRO A 20 27.46 7.83 -34.22
C PRO A 20 26.45 6.71 -34.51
N GLY A 21 25.58 6.94 -35.49
CA GLY A 21 24.89 5.88 -36.22
C GLY A 21 25.70 5.46 -37.45
N SER A 22 26.02 4.18 -37.57
CA SER A 22 26.73 3.63 -38.72
C SER A 22 25.76 3.20 -39.82
N THR A 23 25.89 3.74 -41.04
CA THR A 23 25.65 3.01 -42.31
C THR A 23 26.31 3.73 -43.49
N THR A 24 27.43 3.17 -43.94
CA THR A 24 27.78 2.90 -45.35
C THR A 24 27.84 4.04 -46.40
N ALA A 25 29.09 4.40 -46.73
CA ALA A 25 29.67 4.73 -48.06
C ALA A 25 29.34 6.05 -48.81
N SER A 26 30.45 6.78 -49.09
CA SER A 26 30.80 7.60 -50.28
C SER A 26 29.84 8.71 -50.76
N GLU A 27 30.23 10.00 -50.66
CA GLU A 27 30.96 10.79 -51.70
C GLU A 27 30.18 10.96 -53.03
N SER A 28 30.08 12.11 -53.72
CA SER A 28 30.32 13.56 -53.49
C SER A 28 29.70 14.31 -54.72
N SER A 29 29.57 15.64 -54.88
CA SER A 29 29.83 16.87 -54.09
C SER A 29 29.14 18.09 -54.76
N THR A 30 29.12 19.25 -54.10
CA THR A 30 28.90 20.63 -54.65
C THR A 30 27.48 21.05 -55.16
N PRO A 31 27.16 22.37 -55.21
CA PRO A 31 25.81 22.87 -54.89
C PRO A 31 25.07 23.68 -55.98
N SER A 32 23.75 23.86 -55.80
CA SER A 32 22.93 24.88 -56.48
C SER A 32 21.74 25.35 -55.61
N SER A 33 21.58 26.66 -55.43
CA SER A 33 20.32 27.34 -55.03
C SER A 33 19.40 27.52 -56.27
N PRO A 34 18.17 28.11 -56.21
CA PRO A 34 17.39 28.64 -55.08
C PRO A 34 15.87 28.25 -55.06
N SER A 35 15.15 28.53 -53.96
CA SER A 35 13.88 29.32 -53.99
C SER A 35 13.17 29.49 -52.63
N THR A 36 12.99 30.76 -52.23
CA THR A 36 11.77 31.38 -51.68
C THR A 36 10.87 30.66 -50.64
N THR A 37 10.88 31.11 -49.38
CA THR A 37 9.65 31.27 -48.56
C THR A 37 9.74 32.46 -47.59
N LYS A 38 8.64 33.22 -47.48
CA LYS A 38 8.32 34.38 -46.61
C LYS A 38 9.19 34.64 -45.37
N LYS A 39 9.69 35.89 -45.24
CA LYS A 39 9.84 36.53 -43.92
C LYS A 39 8.46 36.77 -43.31
N VAL A 40 8.29 36.38 -42.04
CA VAL A 40 7.23 36.91 -41.16
C VAL A 40 7.88 37.99 -40.31
N ASP A 41 7.28 39.17 -40.23
CA ASP A 41 7.93 40.33 -39.62
C ASP A 41 8.02 40.20 -38.10
N ARG A 42 9.26 40.03 -37.62
CA ARG A 42 9.61 40.02 -36.17
C ARG A 42 9.13 41.28 -35.43
N SER A 43 8.86 42.36 -36.16
CA SER A 43 8.31 43.62 -35.64
C SER A 43 6.92 43.45 -35.02
N GLU A 44 6.00 42.72 -35.67
CA GLU A 44 4.64 42.52 -35.13
C GLU A 44 4.65 41.63 -33.89
N ALA A 45 5.46 40.56 -33.89
CA ALA A 45 5.62 39.70 -32.72
C ALA A 45 6.20 40.47 -31.51
N ALA A 46 7.16 41.35 -31.75
CA ALA A 46 7.72 42.23 -30.70
C ALA A 46 6.69 43.26 -30.21
N ALA A 47 5.89 43.85 -31.11
CA ALA A 47 4.83 44.79 -30.75
C ALA A 47 3.70 44.13 -29.92
N GLN A 48 3.29 42.91 -30.29
CA GLN A 48 2.31 42.14 -29.52
C GLN A 48 2.87 41.72 -28.15
N ALA A 49 4.13 41.30 -28.07
CA ALA A 49 4.80 41.02 -26.80
C ALA A 49 4.88 42.27 -25.91
N ALA A 50 5.18 43.44 -26.46
CA ALA A 50 5.19 44.71 -25.75
C ALA A 50 3.79 45.13 -25.27
N ALA A 51 2.74 44.93 -26.08
CA ALA A 51 1.36 45.20 -25.70
C ALA A 51 0.86 44.27 -24.58
N ILE A 52 1.24 42.99 -24.61
CA ILE A 52 0.95 42.03 -23.54
C ILE A 52 1.73 42.39 -22.28
N ALA A 53 3.02 42.74 -22.39
CA ALA A 53 3.83 43.20 -21.26
C ALA A 53 3.28 44.50 -20.63
N ALA A 54 2.81 45.46 -21.44
CA ALA A 54 2.16 46.67 -20.95
C ALA A 54 0.81 46.38 -20.27
N LYS A 55 0.02 45.43 -20.80
CA LYS A 55 -1.25 45.02 -20.18
C LYS A 55 -1.02 44.27 -18.85
N ILE A 56 0.01 43.43 -18.78
CA ILE A 56 0.44 42.74 -17.56
C ILE A 56 0.98 43.77 -16.55
N ALA A 57 1.81 44.72 -16.97
CA ALA A 57 2.31 45.80 -16.12
C ALA A 57 1.18 46.70 -15.59
N ALA A 58 0.16 47.01 -16.41
CA ALA A 58 -1.04 47.70 -15.96
C ALA A 58 -1.87 46.87 -14.96
N GLN A 59 -1.94 45.55 -15.15
CA GLN A 59 -2.62 44.63 -14.24
C GLN A 59 -1.88 44.47 -12.89
N PHE A 60 -0.55 44.60 -12.88
CA PHE A 60 0.25 44.70 -11.64
C PHE A 60 0.20 46.10 -11.02
N ALA A 61 0.14 47.18 -11.81
CA ALA A 61 -0.04 48.55 -11.31
C ALA A 61 -1.44 48.78 -10.69
N ALA A 62 -2.46 48.10 -11.20
CA ALA A 62 -3.80 48.05 -10.60
C ALA A 62 -3.90 47.08 -9.40
N GLY A 63 -2.80 46.41 -9.03
CA GLY A 63 -2.77 45.32 -8.05
C GLY A 63 -1.50 45.31 -7.22
N GLY A 64 -1.06 46.46 -6.71
CA GLY A 64 0.16 46.55 -5.90
C GLY A 64 0.37 47.89 -5.21
N GLY A 65 -0.06 47.99 -3.94
CA GLY A 65 0.46 48.99 -3.01
C GLY A 65 -0.22 50.36 -3.01
N ASP A 66 -1.55 50.40 -2.91
CA ASP A 66 -2.21 51.61 -2.39
C ASP A 66 -2.30 51.52 -0.85
N GLY A 67 -1.44 52.30 -0.19
CA GLY A 67 -1.56 52.62 1.23
C GLY A 67 -2.59 53.72 1.50
N GLY A 68 -3.53 53.94 0.58
CA GLY A 68 -4.71 54.77 0.76
C GLY A 68 -5.56 54.20 1.88
N SER A 69 -5.55 54.87 3.03
CA SER A 69 -6.59 54.66 4.04
C SER A 69 -7.92 55.08 3.42
N PHE A 70 -8.67 54.09 2.93
CA PHE A 70 -10.13 54.18 2.90
C PHE A 70 -10.56 54.19 4.37
N ASP A 71 -10.42 55.36 4.99
CA ASP A 71 -10.65 55.61 6.41
C ASP A 71 -12.15 55.63 6.68
N HIS A 72 -12.70 54.44 6.59
CA HIS A 72 -14.02 54.10 7.06
C HIS A 72 -14.09 54.47 8.55
N PRO A 73 -14.99 55.39 8.95
CA PRO A 73 -14.92 56.07 10.25
C PRO A 73 -15.15 55.16 11.46
N PHE A 74 -15.48 53.89 11.24
CA PHE A 74 -15.64 52.88 12.27
C PHE A 74 -14.60 51.78 12.06
N ALA A 75 -13.67 51.64 13.01
CA ALA A 75 -12.63 50.62 13.00
C ALA A 75 -12.60 49.84 14.33
N ARG A 76 -12.31 48.54 14.26
CA ARG A 76 -12.06 47.66 15.43
C ARG A 76 -10.97 46.65 15.14
N ASP A 77 -10.16 46.39 16.15
CA ASP A 77 -9.20 45.30 16.17
C ASP A 77 -9.77 44.12 16.97
N VAL A 78 -9.60 42.91 16.44
CA VAL A 78 -10.11 41.67 16.99
C VAL A 78 -8.98 40.65 17.05
N ASP A 79 -8.59 40.26 18.25
CA ASP A 79 -7.54 39.28 18.49
C ASP A 79 -7.96 37.89 18.00
N ILE A 80 -7.11 37.24 17.21
CA ILE A 80 -7.33 35.88 16.69
C ILE A 80 -6.14 34.95 16.96
N ASN A 81 -5.17 35.35 17.78
CA ASN A 81 -3.94 34.57 17.98
C ASN A 81 -4.22 33.18 18.56
N ASP A 82 -5.09 33.16 19.56
CA ASP A 82 -5.44 32.01 20.38
C ASP A 82 -6.72 31.29 19.87
N VAL A 83 -7.34 31.83 18.81
CA VAL A 83 -8.58 31.31 18.20
C VAL A 83 -8.29 30.06 17.37
N ARG A 84 -9.09 29.00 17.58
CA ARG A 84 -8.98 27.72 16.86
C ARG A 84 -9.11 27.90 15.34
N ASN A 85 -10.06 28.73 14.92
CA ASN A 85 -10.44 28.95 13.52
C ASN A 85 -9.64 30.07 12.83
N ARG A 86 -8.54 30.54 13.46
CA ARG A 86 -7.63 31.59 12.96
C ARG A 86 -7.26 31.46 11.48
N TYR A 87 -6.99 30.25 10.99
CA TYR A 87 -6.63 30.02 9.58
C TYR A 87 -7.81 30.19 8.61
N MET A 88 -9.06 30.06 9.05
CA MET A 88 -10.23 30.43 8.22
C MET A 88 -10.41 31.95 8.20
N LEU A 89 -10.26 32.61 9.35
CA LEU A 89 -10.40 34.05 9.52
C LEU A 89 -9.37 34.87 8.73
N THR A 90 -8.16 34.32 8.49
CA THR A 90 -7.11 34.97 7.69
C THR A 90 -7.16 34.66 6.19
N LYS A 91 -8.08 33.82 5.71
CA LYS A 91 -8.23 33.55 4.27
C LYS A 91 -8.94 34.72 3.57
N GLY A 92 -8.33 35.21 2.49
CA GLY A 92 -8.92 36.24 1.64
C GLY A 92 -10.32 35.90 1.11
N SER A 93 -10.63 34.62 0.86
CA SER A 93 -11.99 34.19 0.48
C SER A 93 -13.03 34.46 1.57
N THR A 94 -12.68 34.19 2.84
CA THR A 94 -13.55 34.42 3.99
C THR A 94 -13.68 35.90 4.28
N GLN A 95 -12.59 36.66 4.14
CA GLN A 95 -12.60 38.12 4.30
C GLN A 95 -13.43 38.82 3.22
N GLN A 96 -13.39 38.33 1.97
CA GLN A 96 -14.24 38.80 0.88
C GLN A 96 -15.72 38.45 1.12
N GLN A 97 -16.02 37.24 1.61
CA GLN A 97 -17.37 36.85 1.99
C GLN A 97 -17.93 37.75 3.11
N ILE A 98 -17.16 38.01 4.17
CA ILE A 98 -17.55 38.95 5.24
C ILE A 98 -17.83 40.34 4.64
N LYS A 99 -16.99 40.84 3.75
CA LYS A 99 -17.21 42.13 3.07
C LYS A 99 -18.51 42.18 2.28
N GLU A 100 -18.82 41.12 1.53
CA GLU A 100 -20.04 41.03 0.71
C GLU A 100 -21.31 40.91 1.56
N GLU A 101 -21.32 40.02 2.56
CA GLU A 101 -22.49 39.77 3.42
C GLU A 101 -22.81 40.93 4.37
N THR A 102 -21.78 41.64 4.85
CA THR A 102 -21.97 42.76 5.81
C THR A 102 -22.37 44.07 5.14
N GLY A 103 -22.24 44.18 3.81
CA GLY A 103 -22.49 45.42 3.07
C GLY A 103 -21.28 46.36 3.00
N GLY A 104 -20.05 45.83 3.06
CA GLY A 104 -18.83 46.56 2.73
C GLY A 104 -17.75 46.65 3.81
N ALA A 105 -17.82 45.88 4.91
CA ALA A 105 -16.73 45.86 5.89
C ALA A 105 -15.42 45.32 5.29
N LEU A 106 -14.33 46.06 5.43
CA LEU A 106 -13.00 45.61 5.02
C LEU A 106 -12.30 44.91 6.19
N VAL A 107 -11.94 43.65 6.01
CA VAL A 107 -11.16 42.88 6.98
C VAL A 107 -9.72 42.77 6.51
N SER A 108 -8.75 43.10 7.38
CA SER A 108 -7.32 43.03 7.10
C SER A 108 -6.57 42.30 8.22
N THR A 109 -5.79 41.29 7.87
CA THR A 109 -4.94 40.56 8.82
C THR A 109 -3.70 41.39 9.21
N LYS A 110 -3.45 41.59 10.51
CA LYS A 110 -2.28 42.33 11.04
C LYS A 110 -1.63 41.59 12.23
N GLY A 111 -0.39 41.94 12.56
CA GLY A 111 0.38 41.31 13.64
C GLY A 111 0.99 39.95 13.25
N VAL A 112 1.63 39.29 14.22
CA VAL A 112 2.38 38.05 14.04
C VAL A 112 1.76 36.94 14.90
N TRP A 113 1.65 35.72 14.37
CA TRP A 113 1.15 34.60 15.17
C TRP A 113 2.23 34.07 16.13
N TYR A 114 1.88 33.97 17.41
CA TYR A 114 2.73 33.40 18.44
C TYR A 114 2.08 32.14 19.04
N PRO A 115 2.78 30.98 19.08
CA PRO A 115 2.30 29.79 19.79
C PRO A 115 2.13 30.01 21.30
N ASP A 116 2.92 30.92 21.86
CA ASP A 116 2.82 31.41 23.22
C ASP A 116 2.71 32.95 23.15
N ARG A 117 1.53 33.45 23.51
CA ARG A 117 1.16 34.87 23.48
C ARG A 117 2.11 35.77 24.26
N SER A 118 2.78 35.26 25.30
CA SER A 118 3.73 36.02 26.13
C SER A 118 4.93 36.58 25.36
N ARG A 119 5.18 36.06 24.15
CA ARG A 119 6.27 36.47 23.27
C ARG A 119 5.95 37.67 22.37
N ALA A 120 4.70 38.13 22.33
CA ALA A 120 4.32 39.32 21.57
C ALA A 120 4.81 40.60 22.27
N THR A 121 5.05 41.66 21.51
CA THR A 121 5.49 42.96 22.03
C THR A 121 4.67 44.10 21.43
N GLU A 122 4.83 45.33 21.92
CA GLU A 122 4.18 46.50 21.34
C GLU A 122 4.63 46.76 19.88
N LYS A 123 5.87 46.39 19.54
CA LYS A 123 6.42 46.52 18.18
C LYS A 123 5.95 45.40 17.25
N ASP A 124 5.85 44.19 17.79
CA ASP A 124 5.37 43.00 17.09
C ASP A 124 4.12 42.45 17.81
N PRO A 125 2.93 43.04 17.57
CA PRO A 125 1.69 42.63 18.23
C PRO A 125 1.26 41.21 17.82
N PRO A 126 0.48 40.51 18.66
CA PRO A 126 -0.05 39.20 18.34
C PRO A 126 -1.01 39.27 17.14
N LEU A 127 -1.34 38.14 16.52
CA LEU A 127 -2.16 38.11 15.29
C LEU A 127 -3.60 38.57 15.54
N TYR A 128 -4.02 39.65 14.88
CA TYR A 128 -5.37 40.22 14.95
C TYR A 128 -5.96 40.52 13.57
N LEU A 129 -7.28 40.67 13.51
CA LEU A 129 -8.00 41.27 12.38
C LEU A 129 -8.28 42.73 12.66
N HIS A 130 -7.90 43.59 11.73
CA HIS A 130 -8.32 44.99 11.68
C HIS A 130 -9.52 45.10 10.75
N ILE A 131 -10.65 45.54 11.28
CA ILE A 131 -11.93 45.64 10.58
C ILE A 131 -12.28 47.12 10.45
N THR A 132 -12.54 47.59 9.23
CA THR A 132 -13.01 48.96 8.98
C THR A 132 -14.33 48.95 8.20
N ALA A 133 -15.26 49.84 8.55
CA ALA A 133 -16.62 49.83 7.99
C ALA A 133 -17.24 51.24 7.85
N PRO A 134 -18.08 51.48 6.83
CA PRO A 134 -18.66 52.80 6.57
C PRO A 134 -19.67 53.25 7.65
N THR A 135 -20.31 52.31 8.36
CA THR A 135 -21.25 52.60 9.44
C THR A 135 -21.02 51.65 10.63
N ALA A 136 -21.44 52.08 11.83
CA ALA A 136 -21.41 51.25 13.03
C ALA A 136 -22.23 49.96 12.89
N GLU A 137 -23.32 49.97 12.12
CA GLU A 137 -24.12 48.76 11.85
C GLU A 137 -23.38 47.73 10.99
N VAL A 138 -22.66 48.19 9.97
CA VAL A 138 -21.83 47.32 9.11
C VAL A 138 -20.65 46.76 9.90
N LEU A 139 -20.05 47.58 10.78
CA LEU A 139 -19.01 47.13 11.71
C LEU A 139 -19.54 46.04 12.64
N GLN A 140 -20.70 46.24 13.26
CA GLN A 140 -21.27 45.26 14.20
C GLN A 140 -21.58 43.94 13.50
N LYS A 141 -22.22 43.97 12.32
CA LYS A 141 -22.47 42.76 11.51
C LYS A 141 -21.18 42.00 11.17
N ALA A 142 -20.08 42.72 10.91
CA ALA A 142 -18.79 42.11 10.66
C ALA A 142 -18.19 41.46 11.91
N LEU A 143 -18.33 42.08 13.08
CA LEU A 143 -17.93 41.50 14.37
C LEU A 143 -18.75 40.24 14.69
N ASP A 144 -20.07 40.31 14.55
CA ASP A 144 -20.98 39.18 14.77
C ASP A 144 -20.65 38.00 13.85
N LYS A 145 -20.37 38.27 12.56
CA LYS A 145 -19.98 37.24 11.59
C LYS A 145 -18.59 36.66 11.86
N ILE A 146 -17.66 37.48 12.35
CA ILE A 146 -16.34 37.00 12.76
C ILE A 146 -16.46 36.11 14.00
N ASP A 147 -17.28 36.47 14.99
CA ASP A 147 -17.54 35.62 16.18
C ASP A 147 -18.21 34.29 15.81
N GLU A 148 -19.19 34.30 14.88
CA GLU A 148 -19.77 33.07 14.31
C GLU A 148 -18.67 32.16 13.72
N ILE A 149 -17.71 32.72 12.99
CA ILE A 149 -16.59 31.98 12.40
C ILE A 149 -15.54 31.59 13.45
N MET A 150 -15.34 32.35 14.54
CA MET A 150 -14.49 31.95 15.67
C MET A 150 -15.03 30.71 16.36
N ASN A 151 -16.34 30.71 16.62
CA ASN A 151 -17.06 29.71 17.41
C ASN A 151 -17.62 28.55 16.56
N LEU A 152 -17.39 28.57 15.24
CA LEU A 152 -17.79 27.48 14.34
C LEU A 152 -17.10 26.17 14.73
N GLU A 153 -17.89 25.15 15.10
CA GLU A 153 -17.39 23.83 15.47
C GLU A 153 -16.76 23.08 14.29
N LEU A 154 -15.46 23.31 14.07
CA LEU A 154 -14.64 22.41 13.26
C LEU A 154 -14.50 21.07 14.01
N GLY A 155 -14.66 19.95 13.28
CA GLY A 155 -14.39 18.62 13.83
C GLY A 155 -12.94 18.44 14.32
N SER A 156 -12.64 17.29 14.95
CA SER A 156 -11.31 16.95 15.49
C SER A 156 -10.19 17.38 14.53
N LEU A 157 -9.32 18.29 15.00
CA LEU A 157 -8.22 18.84 14.17
C LEU A 157 -6.99 17.93 14.20
N VAL A 158 -6.93 17.01 15.16
CA VAL A 158 -6.12 15.80 15.04
C VAL A 158 -6.82 14.92 14.03
N ASP A 159 -6.11 14.50 12.99
CA ASP A 159 -6.53 13.35 12.18
C ASP A 159 -6.61 12.14 13.11
N ASP A 160 -7.80 11.89 13.65
CA ASP A 160 -8.25 10.56 14.02
C ASP A 160 -8.17 9.70 12.76
N LYS A 161 -6.97 9.15 12.51
CA LYS A 161 -6.64 8.22 11.42
C LYS A 161 -7.37 6.86 11.54
N LYS A 162 -8.36 6.82 12.45
CA LYS A 162 -9.35 5.79 12.80
C LYS A 162 -10.81 6.24 12.51
N GLY A 163 -11.07 7.51 12.20
CA GLY A 163 -12.42 8.11 12.17
C GLY A 163 -13.08 8.20 10.79
N LYS A 164 -12.31 8.19 9.70
CA LYS A 164 -12.84 7.66 8.45
C LYS A 164 -12.75 6.15 8.56
N GLU A 165 -13.90 5.47 8.63
CA GLU A 165 -13.95 4.08 8.19
C GLU A 165 -13.24 4.03 6.84
N LYS A 166 -12.08 3.36 6.79
CA LYS A 166 -11.46 3.02 5.52
C LYS A 166 -12.49 2.16 4.83
N ARG A 167 -13.27 2.74 3.90
CA ARG A 167 -14.33 2.04 3.15
C ARG A 167 -13.76 0.70 2.77
N LYS A 168 -14.22 -0.36 3.46
CA LYS A 168 -13.66 -1.69 3.31
C LYS A 168 -13.88 -2.01 1.85
N TRP A 169 -12.79 -2.22 1.11
CA TRP A 169 -12.91 -2.54 -0.30
C TRP A 169 -13.89 -3.71 -0.43
N PRO A 170 -14.87 -3.65 -1.35
CA PRO A 170 -15.78 -4.77 -1.54
C PRO A 170 -14.99 -6.08 -1.66
N GLU A 171 -15.53 -7.12 -1.03
CA GLU A 171 -14.86 -8.41 -0.88
C GLU A 171 -15.75 -9.51 -1.42
N GLU A 172 -15.18 -10.36 -2.27
CA GLU A 172 -15.84 -11.58 -2.76
C GLU A 172 -15.05 -12.79 -2.25
N LYS A 173 -15.77 -13.83 -1.79
CA LYS A 173 -15.19 -15.11 -1.36
C LYS A 173 -15.64 -16.21 -2.31
N LEU A 174 -14.71 -16.78 -3.07
CA LEU A 174 -14.99 -17.90 -3.98
C LEU A 174 -14.48 -19.22 -3.35
N PRO A 175 -15.37 -20.12 -2.87
CA PRO A 175 -14.96 -21.35 -2.20
C PRO A 175 -14.31 -22.33 -3.19
N ILE A 176 -13.14 -22.86 -2.83
CA ILE A 176 -12.41 -23.81 -3.68
C ILE A 176 -13.09 -25.18 -3.61
N GLY A 177 -13.52 -25.63 -2.43
CA GLY A 177 -14.28 -26.88 -2.28
C GLY A 177 -13.57 -28.09 -2.90
N LEU A 178 -12.26 -28.21 -2.63
CA LEU A 178 -11.41 -29.35 -3.00
C LEU A 178 -10.52 -29.71 -1.83
N GLU A 179 -10.45 -31.00 -1.49
CA GLU A 179 -9.55 -31.50 -0.47
C GLU A 179 -8.16 -31.80 -1.06
N SER A 180 -7.11 -31.61 -0.25
CA SER A 180 -5.74 -31.92 -0.66
C SER A 180 -5.50 -33.43 -0.55
N ILE A 181 -5.22 -34.08 -1.69
CA ILE A 181 -4.96 -35.52 -1.79
C ILE A 181 -3.48 -35.80 -2.02
N ARG A 182 -3.05 -37.07 -1.90
CA ARG A 182 -1.66 -37.49 -2.12
C ARG A 182 -1.18 -37.00 -3.50
N ASN A 183 -0.04 -36.30 -3.51
CA ASN A 183 0.58 -35.69 -4.69
C ASN A 183 -0.24 -34.57 -5.36
N PHE A 184 -1.28 -34.03 -4.71
CA PHE A 184 -2.06 -32.88 -5.20
C PHE A 184 -2.27 -31.86 -4.09
N ASN A 185 -1.41 -30.85 -4.04
CA ASN A 185 -1.57 -29.70 -3.16
C ASN A 185 -2.51 -28.67 -3.83
N VAL A 186 -3.75 -28.57 -3.35
CA VAL A 186 -4.80 -27.69 -3.91
C VAL A 186 -4.33 -26.24 -3.97
N ARG A 187 -3.80 -25.72 -2.85
CA ARG A 187 -3.23 -24.36 -2.77
C ARG A 187 -2.18 -24.14 -3.85
N ALA A 188 -1.20 -25.03 -4.00
CA ALA A 188 -0.14 -24.89 -4.99
C ALA A 188 -0.67 -24.89 -6.44
N LYS A 189 -1.71 -25.69 -6.71
CA LYS A 189 -2.37 -25.74 -8.03
C LYS A 189 -3.16 -24.46 -8.35
N VAL A 190 -3.79 -23.83 -7.36
CA VAL A 190 -4.50 -22.54 -7.52
C VAL A 190 -3.54 -21.34 -7.55
N VAL A 191 -2.47 -21.35 -6.76
CA VAL A 191 -1.44 -20.28 -6.79
C VAL A 191 -0.69 -20.28 -8.13
N GLY A 192 -0.41 -21.47 -8.68
CA GLY A 192 0.41 -21.66 -9.87
C GLY A 192 1.92 -21.50 -9.61
N PRO A 193 2.78 -21.88 -10.57
CA PRO A 193 4.23 -21.75 -10.44
C PRO A 193 4.65 -20.31 -10.08
N THR A 194 5.34 -20.13 -8.95
CA THR A 194 5.76 -18.81 -8.42
C THR A 194 4.62 -17.79 -8.19
N GLY A 195 3.36 -18.26 -8.12
CA GLY A 195 2.18 -17.38 -8.04
C GLY A 195 1.66 -16.87 -9.38
N SER A 196 2.05 -17.46 -10.50
CA SER A 196 1.72 -16.96 -11.84
C SER A 196 0.21 -16.77 -12.09
N PHE A 197 -0.64 -17.71 -11.67
CA PHE A 197 -2.09 -17.63 -11.90
C PHE A 197 -2.72 -16.50 -11.07
N VAL A 198 -2.40 -16.45 -9.78
CA VAL A 198 -2.89 -15.38 -8.89
C VAL A 198 -2.37 -14.01 -9.34
N LYS A 199 -1.10 -13.91 -9.76
CA LYS A 199 -0.52 -12.67 -10.32
C LYS A 199 -1.20 -12.25 -11.62
N TYR A 200 -1.50 -13.19 -12.52
CA TYR A 200 -2.20 -12.91 -13.77
C TYR A 200 -3.59 -12.31 -13.51
N ILE A 201 -4.39 -12.94 -12.62
CA ILE A 201 -5.71 -12.41 -12.26
C ILE A 201 -5.58 -11.01 -11.64
N GLN A 202 -4.60 -10.78 -10.74
CA GLN A 202 -4.34 -9.45 -10.17
C GLN A 202 -3.97 -8.41 -11.23
N GLN A 203 -3.07 -8.76 -12.17
CA GLN A 203 -2.58 -7.86 -13.22
C GLN A 203 -3.66 -7.49 -14.23
N GLU A 204 -4.47 -8.46 -14.65
CA GLU A 204 -5.53 -8.27 -15.66
C GLU A 204 -6.72 -7.46 -15.12
N THR A 205 -7.00 -7.57 -13.81
CA THR A 205 -8.24 -7.03 -13.23
C THR A 205 -8.06 -5.76 -12.41
N GLY A 206 -6.87 -5.57 -11.81
CA GLY A 206 -6.61 -4.56 -10.79
C GLY A 206 -7.01 -4.96 -9.36
N ALA A 207 -7.73 -6.08 -9.19
CA ALA A 207 -8.14 -6.59 -7.89
C ALA A 207 -7.00 -7.32 -7.16
N ARG A 208 -6.99 -7.26 -5.83
CA ARG A 208 -6.10 -8.03 -4.98
C ARG A 208 -6.71 -9.40 -4.69
N VAL A 209 -6.03 -10.46 -5.13
CA VAL A 209 -6.46 -11.86 -5.00
C VAL A 209 -5.55 -12.61 -4.03
N GLN A 210 -6.12 -13.28 -3.03
CA GLN A 210 -5.40 -14.08 -2.03
C GLN A 210 -6.10 -15.43 -1.84
N ILE A 211 -5.41 -16.43 -1.28
CA ILE A 211 -6.04 -17.69 -0.86
C ILE A 211 -6.06 -17.72 0.67
N LYS A 212 -7.22 -17.99 1.25
CA LYS A 212 -7.49 -18.00 2.69
C LYS A 212 -8.25 -19.27 3.09
N GLY A 213 -8.50 -19.42 4.39
CA GLY A 213 -9.14 -20.61 4.97
C GLY A 213 -8.15 -21.72 5.32
N LEU A 214 -8.68 -22.82 5.83
CA LEU A 214 -7.95 -23.98 6.30
C LEU A 214 -6.98 -24.54 5.25
N GLY A 215 -5.71 -24.73 5.64
CA GLY A 215 -4.66 -25.27 4.79
C GLY A 215 -4.12 -24.31 3.71
N SER A 216 -4.52 -23.03 3.73
CA SER A 216 -4.05 -22.03 2.77
C SER A 216 -2.67 -21.44 3.11
N GLY A 217 -2.15 -21.69 4.31
CA GLY A 217 -0.96 -21.05 4.86
C GLY A 217 -1.10 -19.54 5.10
N PHE A 218 -2.33 -19.00 5.05
CA PHE A 218 -2.59 -17.58 5.29
C PHE A 218 -3.08 -17.39 6.73
N LEU A 219 -2.18 -16.86 7.58
CA LEU A 219 -2.51 -16.48 8.94
C LEU A 219 -3.18 -15.10 8.96
N ASP A 220 -4.26 -14.98 9.71
CA ASP A 220 -4.90 -13.69 9.98
C ASP A 220 -3.99 -12.82 10.88
N GLN A 221 -3.96 -11.51 10.62
CA GLN A 221 -3.09 -10.57 11.33
C GLN A 221 -3.56 -10.30 12.77
N GLU A 222 -4.86 -10.49 13.07
CA GLU A 222 -5.41 -10.24 14.40
C GLU A 222 -5.36 -11.50 15.29
N THR A 223 -5.55 -12.69 14.72
CA THR A 223 -5.63 -13.94 15.50
C THR A 223 -4.37 -14.80 15.44
N GLY A 224 -3.46 -14.54 14.48
CA GLY A 224 -2.26 -15.34 14.24
C GLY A 224 -2.53 -16.77 13.76
N LYS A 225 -3.78 -17.09 13.39
CA LYS A 225 -4.22 -18.42 12.97
C LYS A 225 -4.80 -18.38 11.56
N GLU A 226 -4.88 -19.53 10.90
CA GLU A 226 -5.69 -19.67 9.68
C GLU A 226 -7.17 -19.46 10.01
N SER A 227 -7.95 -19.00 9.02
CA SER A 227 -9.40 -18.92 9.14
C SER A 227 -10.02 -20.32 9.20
N GLU A 228 -11.02 -20.51 10.06
CA GLU A 228 -11.78 -21.75 10.23
C GLU A 228 -12.67 -22.10 9.02
N GLU A 229 -12.83 -21.17 8.07
CA GLU A 229 -13.55 -21.42 6.81
C GLU A 229 -12.76 -22.39 5.91
N ALA A 230 -13.47 -23.25 5.17
CA ALA A 230 -12.85 -24.10 4.15
C ALA A 230 -12.14 -23.26 3.06
N MET A 231 -11.05 -23.77 2.48
CA MET A 231 -10.15 -23.01 1.60
C MET A 231 -10.90 -22.25 0.48
N TYR A 232 -10.63 -20.95 0.36
CA TYR A 232 -11.30 -20.05 -0.60
C TYR A 232 -10.34 -19.03 -1.21
N ILE A 233 -10.72 -18.50 -2.37
CA ILE A 233 -10.07 -17.35 -3.00
C ILE A 233 -10.77 -16.08 -2.48
N HIS A 234 -10.00 -15.21 -1.82
CA HIS A 234 -10.45 -13.90 -1.36
C HIS A 234 -10.07 -12.84 -2.40
N ILE A 235 -11.06 -12.16 -2.96
CA ILE A 235 -10.89 -11.12 -3.97
C ILE A 235 -11.33 -9.80 -3.34
N THR A 236 -10.49 -8.77 -3.42
CA THR A 236 -10.78 -7.44 -2.88
C THR A 236 -10.35 -6.37 -3.87
N GLY A 237 -11.13 -5.32 -4.07
CA GLY A 237 -10.81 -4.26 -5.03
C GLY A 237 -11.52 -2.94 -4.75
N PRO A 238 -11.00 -1.82 -5.26
CA PRO A 238 -11.63 -0.51 -5.10
C PRO A 238 -12.97 -0.37 -5.85
N ASP A 239 -13.25 -1.24 -6.81
CA ASP A 239 -14.40 -1.20 -7.71
C ASP A 239 -15.00 -2.61 -7.91
N GLU A 240 -16.33 -2.69 -7.99
CA GLU A 240 -17.07 -3.94 -8.12
C GLU A 240 -16.86 -4.62 -9.50
N GLY A 241 -16.66 -3.82 -10.55
CA GLY A 241 -16.33 -4.34 -11.88
C GLY A 241 -14.97 -5.04 -11.95
N GLN A 242 -13.98 -4.57 -11.18
CA GLN A 242 -12.70 -5.28 -11.03
C GLN A 242 -12.88 -6.64 -10.35
N ILE A 243 -13.71 -6.70 -9.31
CA ILE A 243 -14.01 -7.93 -8.56
C ILE A 243 -14.78 -8.92 -9.44
N ALA A 244 -15.80 -8.46 -10.19
CA ALA A 244 -16.57 -9.30 -11.09
C ALA A 244 -15.69 -9.94 -12.18
N ARG A 245 -14.77 -9.19 -12.79
CA ARG A 245 -13.79 -9.75 -13.75
C ARG A 245 -12.83 -10.75 -13.09
N ALA A 246 -12.34 -10.44 -11.89
CA ALA A 246 -11.46 -11.33 -11.13
C ALA A 246 -12.16 -12.63 -10.72
N LYS A 247 -13.45 -12.57 -10.40
CA LYS A 247 -14.29 -13.73 -10.11
C LYS A 247 -14.38 -14.66 -11.32
N VAL A 248 -14.69 -14.13 -12.51
CA VAL A 248 -14.77 -14.94 -13.75
C VAL A 248 -13.44 -15.66 -14.05
N LEU A 249 -12.30 -14.96 -13.94
CA LEU A 249 -10.99 -15.58 -14.15
C LEU A 249 -10.64 -16.61 -13.06
N ALA A 250 -11.06 -16.38 -11.81
CA ALA A 250 -10.86 -17.33 -10.72
C ALA A 250 -11.77 -18.57 -10.85
N GLU A 251 -12.99 -18.42 -11.35
CA GLU A 251 -13.91 -19.52 -11.66
C GLU A 251 -13.36 -20.40 -12.78
N ASP A 252 -12.87 -19.82 -13.88
CA ASP A 252 -12.23 -20.56 -14.99
C ASP A 252 -10.99 -21.35 -14.51
N LEU A 253 -10.10 -20.72 -13.73
CA LEU A 253 -8.98 -21.40 -13.09
C LEU A 253 -9.45 -22.58 -12.22
N LEU A 254 -10.54 -22.43 -11.46
CA LEU A 254 -11.07 -23.50 -10.64
C LEU A 254 -11.69 -24.64 -11.47
N LEU A 255 -12.27 -24.38 -12.64
CA LEU A 255 -12.72 -25.46 -13.55
C LEU A 255 -11.55 -26.35 -13.97
N VAL A 256 -10.43 -25.74 -14.37
CA VAL A 256 -9.20 -26.48 -14.73
C VAL A 256 -8.64 -27.25 -13.52
N VAL A 257 -8.53 -26.61 -12.36
CA VAL A 257 -8.01 -27.27 -11.14
C VAL A 257 -8.93 -28.41 -10.66
N ARG A 258 -10.25 -28.28 -10.76
CA ARG A 258 -11.21 -29.36 -10.47
C ARG A 258 -11.06 -30.55 -11.42
N SER A 259 -10.87 -30.30 -12.71
CA SER A 259 -10.62 -31.35 -13.72
C SER A 259 -9.35 -32.14 -13.40
N GLU A 260 -8.25 -31.44 -13.10
CA GLU A 260 -6.99 -32.07 -12.73
C GLU A 260 -7.05 -32.80 -11.38
N HIS A 261 -7.79 -32.28 -10.41
CA HIS A 261 -8.06 -32.97 -9.14
C HIS A 261 -8.84 -34.27 -9.37
N GLY A 262 -9.92 -34.23 -10.16
CA GLY A 262 -10.74 -35.40 -10.48
C GLY A 262 -9.94 -36.51 -11.17
N LYS A 263 -9.07 -36.17 -12.12
CA LYS A 263 -8.14 -37.14 -12.76
C LYS A 263 -7.20 -37.79 -11.75
N GLN A 264 -6.60 -36.99 -10.85
CA GLN A 264 -5.68 -37.49 -9.84
C GLN A 264 -6.40 -38.34 -8.77
N LEU A 265 -7.63 -37.97 -8.40
CA LEU A 265 -8.47 -38.75 -7.48
C LEU A 265 -8.84 -40.10 -8.09
N ALA A 266 -9.28 -40.13 -9.35
CA ALA A 266 -9.57 -41.37 -10.07
C ALA A 266 -8.34 -42.29 -10.16
N ARG A 267 -7.14 -41.72 -10.40
CA ARG A 267 -5.88 -42.49 -10.43
C ARG A 267 -5.56 -43.11 -9.07
N LEU A 268 -5.73 -42.36 -7.97
CA LEU A 268 -5.54 -42.90 -6.62
C LEU A 268 -6.58 -43.96 -6.26
N GLN A 269 -7.83 -43.80 -6.71
CA GLN A 269 -8.89 -44.80 -6.51
C GLN A 269 -8.60 -46.09 -7.26
N GLN A 270 -8.09 -46.01 -8.50
CA GLN A 270 -7.64 -47.17 -9.27
C GLN A 270 -6.46 -47.87 -8.58
N GLU A 271 -5.43 -47.13 -8.16
CA GLU A 271 -4.28 -47.66 -7.42
C GLU A 271 -4.72 -48.40 -6.13
N GLN A 272 -5.68 -47.83 -5.39
CA GLN A 272 -6.25 -48.45 -4.20
C GLN A 272 -7.09 -49.70 -4.52
N ALA A 273 -7.83 -49.71 -5.62
CA ALA A 273 -8.62 -50.86 -6.07
C ALA A 273 -7.73 -52.02 -6.54
N GLU A 274 -6.65 -51.74 -7.28
CA GLU A 274 -5.66 -52.74 -7.72
C GLU A 274 -4.93 -53.37 -6.52
N LEU A 275 -4.52 -52.56 -5.53
CA LEU A 275 -3.92 -53.05 -4.29
C LEU A 275 -4.90 -53.93 -3.49
N HIS A 276 -6.17 -53.56 -3.39
CA HIS A 276 -7.19 -54.36 -2.72
C HIS A 276 -7.45 -55.68 -3.46
N ALA A 277 -7.55 -55.66 -4.79
CA ALA A 277 -7.70 -56.87 -5.60
C ALA A 277 -6.51 -57.83 -5.44
N ALA A 278 -5.28 -57.31 -5.47
CA ALA A 278 -4.08 -58.09 -5.22
C ALA A 278 -4.04 -58.69 -3.81
N GLN A 279 -4.48 -57.94 -2.79
CA GLN A 279 -4.56 -58.43 -1.41
C GLN A 279 -5.60 -59.54 -1.25
N VAL A 280 -6.78 -59.43 -1.88
CA VAL A 280 -7.80 -60.48 -1.90
C VAL A 280 -7.29 -61.73 -2.63
N GLN A 281 -6.61 -61.57 -3.77
CA GLN A 281 -6.01 -62.69 -4.50
C GLN A 281 -4.93 -63.41 -3.68
N TYR A 282 -4.09 -62.67 -2.96
CA TYR A 282 -3.07 -63.23 -2.08
C TYR A 282 -3.69 -63.97 -0.87
N ALA A 283 -4.73 -63.40 -0.26
CA ALA A 283 -5.47 -64.04 0.83
C ALA A 283 -6.16 -65.34 0.37
N ALA A 284 -6.78 -65.34 -0.81
CA ALA A 284 -7.36 -66.54 -1.40
C ALA A 284 -6.30 -67.62 -1.69
N TYR A 285 -5.13 -67.24 -2.22
CA TYR A 285 -4.02 -68.17 -2.46
C TYR A 285 -3.49 -68.78 -1.15
N GLY A 286 -3.36 -67.97 -0.09
CA GLY A 286 -2.99 -68.44 1.25
C GLY A 286 -4.01 -69.42 1.83
N ALA A 287 -5.31 -69.15 1.69
CA ALA A 287 -6.38 -70.04 2.13
C ALA A 287 -6.35 -71.40 1.38
N VAL A 288 -6.09 -71.39 0.07
CA VAL A 288 -5.92 -72.62 -0.72
C VAL A 288 -4.67 -73.40 -0.28
N GLN A 289 -3.55 -72.73 -0.01
CA GLN A 289 -2.36 -73.40 0.56
C GLN A 289 -2.66 -74.07 1.90
N GLN A 290 -3.39 -73.39 2.79
CA GLN A 290 -3.78 -73.91 4.10
C GLN A 290 -4.76 -75.10 4.01
N ALA A 291 -5.59 -75.16 2.96
CA ALA A 291 -6.44 -76.32 2.68
C ALA A 291 -5.64 -77.51 2.13
N TYR A 292 -4.59 -77.27 1.34
CA TYR A 292 -3.72 -78.33 0.80
C TYR A 292 -2.76 -78.93 1.85
N THR A 293 -2.37 -78.18 2.88
CA THR A 293 -1.53 -78.67 3.99
C THR A 293 -2.34 -79.28 5.14
N GLY A 294 -3.49 -79.89 4.81
CA GLY A 294 -4.46 -80.46 5.75
C GLY A 294 -3.83 -81.30 6.87
N ALA A 295 -4.19 -80.96 8.10
CA ALA A 295 -3.63 -81.45 9.35
C ALA A 295 -3.28 -82.95 9.39
N THR A 296 -1.99 -83.24 9.63
CA THR A 296 -1.59 -84.46 10.33
C THR A 296 -1.97 -84.32 11.82
N PRO A 297 -2.75 -85.24 12.41
CA PRO A 297 -3.09 -85.13 13.82
C PRO A 297 -1.92 -85.57 14.72
N GLY A 298 -1.34 -84.60 15.44
CA GLY A 298 -0.69 -84.85 16.73
C GLY A 298 0.84 -84.79 16.78
N VAL A 299 1.39 -83.60 17.08
CA VAL A 299 2.51 -83.41 18.03
C VAL A 299 2.28 -82.09 18.78
N PRO A 300 2.34 -82.04 20.13
CA PRO A 300 2.25 -80.79 20.86
C PRO A 300 3.62 -80.09 20.96
N GLY A 301 3.73 -78.86 20.44
CA GLY A 301 4.77 -77.91 20.86
C GLY A 301 5.56 -77.20 19.76
N ALA A 302 5.13 -76.00 19.39
CA ALA A 302 5.98 -74.84 19.04
C ALA A 302 5.08 -73.58 18.96
N PRO A 303 5.52 -72.41 19.45
CA PRO A 303 4.72 -71.18 19.35
C PRO A 303 4.65 -70.67 17.92
N ALA A 304 3.47 -70.25 17.47
CA ALA A 304 3.26 -69.75 16.12
C ALA A 304 4.01 -68.43 15.90
N GLY A 305 4.97 -68.42 14.97
CA GLY A 305 5.61 -67.20 14.49
C GLY A 305 4.59 -66.33 13.75
N GLN A 306 4.46 -65.07 14.15
CA GLN A 306 3.58 -64.11 13.48
C GLN A 306 4.01 -63.90 12.01
N PRO A 307 3.08 -63.75 11.06
CA PRO A 307 3.43 -63.39 9.69
C PRO A 307 4.08 -61.99 9.66
N PRO A 308 5.08 -61.75 8.79
CA PRO A 308 5.81 -60.48 8.75
C PRO A 308 4.88 -59.33 8.35
N GLN A 309 4.86 -58.27 9.15
CA GLN A 309 4.14 -57.04 8.83
C GLN A 309 4.84 -56.28 7.69
N PRO A 310 4.10 -55.62 6.78
CA PRO A 310 4.70 -54.77 5.76
C PRO A 310 5.42 -53.57 6.40
N PRO A 311 6.47 -53.00 5.76
CA PRO A 311 7.22 -51.89 6.33
C PRO A 311 6.33 -50.65 6.45
N GLY A 312 6.09 -50.19 7.68
CA GLY A 312 5.44 -48.91 7.93
C GLY A 312 6.32 -47.72 7.51
N PRO A 313 5.75 -46.57 7.16
CA PRO A 313 6.52 -45.37 6.88
C PRO A 313 7.24 -44.89 8.15
N ALA A 314 8.53 -44.53 8.01
CA ALA A 314 9.34 -44.07 9.14
C ALA A 314 8.77 -42.78 9.75
N ALA A 315 8.50 -42.82 11.07
CA ALA A 315 8.15 -41.62 11.83
C ALA A 315 9.40 -40.77 12.13
N PRO A 316 9.30 -39.44 12.14
CA PRO A 316 10.42 -38.57 12.50
C PRO A 316 10.75 -38.69 14.00
N GLN A 317 12.04 -38.69 14.35
CA GLN A 317 12.49 -38.75 15.74
C GLN A 317 12.21 -37.43 16.47
N PRO A 318 11.82 -37.47 17.77
CA PRO A 318 11.77 -36.29 18.62
C PRO A 318 13.16 -35.98 19.16
N ASP A 319 13.65 -34.78 18.93
CA ASP A 319 14.84 -34.25 19.60
C ASP A 319 14.45 -33.81 21.02
N GLY A 320 15.16 -34.30 22.03
CA GLY A 320 14.74 -34.24 23.43
C GLY A 320 15.92 -34.04 24.39
N THR A 321 16.20 -32.79 24.72
CA THR A 321 17.12 -32.40 25.79
C THR A 321 16.63 -32.86 27.17
N PRO A 322 17.55 -33.14 28.09
CA PRO A 322 17.36 -32.77 29.49
C PRO A 322 18.51 -31.92 30.03
N ALA A 323 18.22 -31.15 31.08
CA ALA A 323 19.06 -30.05 31.56
C ALA A 323 20.01 -30.41 32.72
N ALA A 324 21.05 -29.60 32.81
CA ALA A 324 21.91 -29.25 33.96
C ALA A 324 21.70 -29.93 35.33
N THR A 325 22.82 -30.40 35.89
CA THR A 325 23.12 -30.35 37.34
C THR A 325 24.51 -29.75 37.58
N ALA A 326 24.70 -29.07 38.71
CA ALA A 326 25.86 -28.22 38.97
C ALA A 326 26.68 -28.64 40.20
N ALA A 327 27.91 -28.12 40.26
CA ALA A 327 28.82 -28.00 41.42
C ALA A 327 29.48 -29.28 41.99
N GLY A 328 30.77 -29.19 42.39
CA GLY A 328 31.32 -30.23 43.28
C GLY A 328 32.82 -30.41 43.61
N VAL A 329 33.72 -29.42 43.47
CA VAL A 329 34.97 -29.26 44.29
C VAL A 329 36.12 -30.31 44.24
N SER A 330 37.35 -29.78 44.08
CA SER A 330 38.69 -30.27 44.51
C SER A 330 39.31 -31.60 44.03
N ALA A 331 40.49 -31.49 43.39
CA ALA A 331 41.77 -31.96 43.96
C ALA A 331 42.98 -31.31 43.23
N ASP A 332 44.02 -30.96 44.00
CA ASP A 332 45.32 -30.44 43.55
C ASP A 332 46.02 -31.31 42.48
N GLN A 333 46.69 -30.67 41.52
CA GLN A 333 48.16 -30.74 41.41
C GLN A 333 48.72 -29.73 40.40
N ASP A 334 49.68 -28.91 40.85
CA ASP A 334 50.46 -27.96 40.06
C ASP A 334 51.89 -28.50 39.88
N PRO A 335 52.35 -28.73 38.63
CA PRO A 335 53.77 -28.89 38.33
C PRO A 335 54.30 -27.79 37.40
N MET A 336 54.38 -26.58 37.93
CA MET A 336 55.60 -25.75 37.94
C MET A 336 56.42 -25.66 36.64
N ALA A 337 56.24 -24.52 35.96
CA ALA A 337 57.28 -23.68 35.36
C ALA A 337 58.53 -24.32 34.72
N ALA A 338 58.57 -24.35 33.38
CA ALA A 338 59.80 -24.16 32.61
C ALA A 338 59.52 -23.85 31.12
N TYR A 339 59.44 -22.57 30.74
CA TYR A 339 60.30 -21.94 29.71
C TYR A 339 59.82 -20.51 29.39
N THR A 340 60.58 -19.52 29.84
CA THR A 340 60.46 -18.11 29.45
C THR A 340 61.52 -17.76 28.41
N ALA A 341 61.11 -17.16 27.29
CA ALA A 341 61.85 -16.15 26.53
C ALA A 341 60.94 -15.57 25.44
#